data_AF-A0A365Z841-F1
#
_entry.id   AF-A0A365Z841-F1
#
_cell.length_a   1.000
_cell.length_b   1.000
_cell.length_c   1.000
_cell.angle_alpha   90.00
_cell.angle_beta   90.00
_cell.angle_gamma   90.00
#
_symmetry.space_group_name_H-M   'P 1'
#
loop_
_entity.id
_entity.type
_entity.pdbx_description
1 polymer ?
#
loop_
_entity_poly.entity_id
_entity_poly.type
_entity_poly.pdbx_seq_one_letter_code
_entity_poly.pdbx_strand_id
1 'polypeptide(L)'
;TTLEGADTPGKVRSLCAKALHPDASDPGVPRVAAVCVYPDMVPTAVSALRGSGVGVASVATAFPAGRAPLEAKLIDTRSAVAAGASEIDMVIDRGAFLAGDYRAVFEEIVAVREACGDAHLKV
;
A
#
# COMPACT_ATOMS: atom_id res chain seq x y z
N THR A 1 -2.90 -2.92 -9.19
CA THR A 1 -2.62 -1.63 -8.53
C THR A 1 -3.40 -0.52 -9.21
N THR A 2 -3.92 0.42 -8.45
CA THR A 2 -4.39 1.73 -8.95
C THR A 2 -3.92 2.79 -7.97
N LEU A 3 -3.19 3.79 -8.48
CA LEU A 3 -2.55 4.86 -7.71
C LEU A 3 -2.66 6.17 -8.47
N GLU A 4 -3.86 6.45 -8.97
CA GLU A 4 -4.15 7.65 -9.75
C GLU A 4 -4.84 8.70 -8.87
N GLY A 5 -4.52 9.98 -9.08
CA GLY A 5 -5.18 11.07 -8.36
C GLY A 5 -6.69 11.19 -8.64
N ALA A 6 -7.20 10.47 -9.64
CA ALA A 6 -8.62 10.36 -9.98
C ALA A 6 -9.26 9.05 -9.48
N ASP A 7 -8.59 8.31 -8.60
CA ASP A 7 -9.15 7.10 -8.02
C ASP A 7 -10.41 7.40 -7.22
N THR A 8 -11.40 6.53 -7.40
CA THR A 8 -12.69 6.60 -6.71
C THR A 8 -13.01 5.24 -6.09
N PRO A 9 -13.92 5.18 -5.11
CA PRO A 9 -14.35 3.89 -4.57
C PRO A 9 -14.91 2.94 -5.63
N GLY A 10 -15.56 3.46 -6.68
CA GLY A 10 -16.06 2.67 -7.81
C GLY A 10 -14.93 2.04 -8.63
N LYS A 11 -13.89 2.82 -8.93
CA LYS A 11 -12.70 2.32 -9.64
C LYS A 11 -11.94 1.27 -8.82
N VAL A 12 -11.79 1.50 -7.52
CA VAL A 12 -11.15 0.53 -6.60
C VAL A 12 -11.95 -0.76 -6.53
N ARG A 13 -13.28 -0.72 -6.46
CA ARG A 13 -14.12 -1.93 -6.54
C ARG A 13 -13.95 -2.68 -7.86
N SER A 14 -13.85 -1.95 -8.98
CA SER A 14 -13.56 -2.56 -10.29
C SER A 14 -12.19 -3.25 -10.33
N LEU A 15 -11.15 -2.62 -9.74
CA LEU A 15 -9.85 -3.26 -9.56
C LEU A 15 -9.96 -4.53 -8.72
N CYS A 16 -10.71 -4.50 -7.61
CA CYS A 16 -10.92 -5.67 -6.74
C CYS A 16 -11.63 -6.80 -7.49
N ALA A 17 -12.64 -6.50 -8.31
CA ALA A 17 -13.31 -7.51 -9.14
C ALA A 17 -12.33 -8.19 -10.12
N LYS A 18 -11.46 -7.41 -10.77
CA LYS A 18 -10.39 -7.95 -11.64
C LYS A 18 -9.34 -8.73 -10.86
N ALA A 19 -9.07 -8.37 -9.61
CA ALA A 19 -8.15 -9.13 -8.76
C ALA A 19 -8.70 -10.54 -8.45
N LEU A 20 -10.01 -10.66 -8.28
CA LEU A 20 -10.71 -11.93 -8.07
C LEU A 20 -10.88 -12.75 -9.36
N HIS A 21 -11.02 -12.07 -10.50
CA HIS A 21 -11.22 -12.67 -11.81
C HIS A 21 -10.33 -11.97 -12.86
N PRO A 22 -9.03 -12.30 -12.92
CA PRO A 22 -8.09 -11.60 -13.81
C PRO A 22 -8.42 -11.77 -15.29
N ASP A 23 -8.91 -12.95 -15.66
CA ASP A 23 -9.52 -13.22 -16.96
C ASP A 23 -11.01 -13.55 -16.75
N ALA A 24 -11.90 -12.75 -17.33
CA ALA A 24 -13.34 -12.97 -17.22
C ALA A 24 -13.83 -14.12 -18.12
N SER A 25 -13.03 -14.55 -19.09
CA SER A 25 -13.34 -15.63 -20.02
C SER A 25 -12.83 -16.99 -19.56
N ASP A 26 -11.86 -17.03 -18.64
CA ASP A 26 -11.28 -18.26 -18.10
C ASP A 26 -11.33 -18.29 -16.56
N PRO A 27 -12.31 -19.00 -15.95
CA PRO A 27 -12.41 -19.16 -14.50
C PRO A 27 -11.26 -19.96 -13.86
N GLY A 28 -10.44 -20.65 -14.66
CA GLY A 28 -9.27 -21.39 -14.19
C GLY A 28 -8.08 -20.50 -13.84
N VAL A 29 -8.10 -19.23 -14.26
CA VAL A 29 -7.04 -18.27 -13.95
C VAL A 29 -7.05 -17.97 -12.44
N PRO A 30 -5.91 -18.17 -11.74
CA PRO A 30 -5.85 -17.94 -10.31
C PRO A 30 -5.99 -16.45 -9.97
N ARG A 31 -6.49 -16.19 -8.76
CA ARG A 31 -6.56 -14.85 -8.18
C ARG A 31 -5.16 -14.27 -8.02
N VAL A 32 -5.06 -12.95 -8.07
CA VAL A 32 -3.81 -12.25 -7.73
C VAL A 32 -3.55 -12.32 -6.22
N ALA A 33 -2.29 -12.12 -5.82
CA ALA A 33 -1.93 -12.13 -4.41
C ALA A 33 -2.52 -10.95 -3.62
N ALA A 34 -2.47 -9.74 -4.19
CA ALA A 34 -2.93 -8.52 -3.53
C ALA A 34 -3.32 -7.43 -4.54
N VAL A 35 -4.09 -6.44 -4.06
CA VAL A 35 -4.25 -5.13 -4.74
C VAL A 35 -3.48 -4.06 -3.98
N CYS A 36 -2.97 -3.04 -4.67
CA CYS A 36 -2.30 -1.89 -4.05
C CYS A 36 -3.04 -0.59 -4.40
N VAL A 37 -3.33 0.21 -3.37
CA VAL A 37 -4.17 1.45 -3.43
C VAL A 37 -3.63 2.54 -2.50
N TYR A 38 -4.12 3.78 -2.66
CA TYR A 38 -3.84 4.85 -1.69
C TYR A 38 -4.44 4.58 -0.30
N PRO A 39 -3.87 5.14 0.78
CA PRO A 39 -4.30 4.87 2.16
C PRO A 39 -5.80 5.09 2.41
N ASP A 40 -6.39 6.14 1.84
CA ASP A 40 -7.81 6.48 1.99
C ASP A 40 -8.75 5.48 1.29
N MET A 41 -8.23 4.73 0.31
CA MET A 41 -8.97 3.71 -0.43
C MET A 41 -8.87 2.32 0.20
N VAL A 42 -8.01 2.12 1.20
CA VAL A 42 -7.85 0.82 1.91
C VAL A 42 -9.19 0.29 2.44
N PRO A 43 -10.04 1.06 3.15
CA PRO A 43 -11.32 0.55 3.64
C PRO A 43 -12.23 0.02 2.52
N THR A 44 -12.20 0.68 1.35
CA THR A 44 -12.97 0.25 0.19
C THR A 44 -12.46 -1.09 -0.36
N ALA A 45 -11.14 -1.23 -0.52
CA ALA A 45 -10.53 -2.46 -1.01
C ALA A 45 -10.73 -3.64 -0.04
N VAL A 46 -10.51 -3.40 1.27
CA VAL A 46 -10.70 -4.40 2.33
C VAL A 46 -12.15 -4.90 2.37
N SER A 47 -13.12 -3.98 2.25
CA SER A 47 -14.54 -4.35 2.19
C SER A 47 -14.84 -5.20 0.95
N ALA A 48 -14.33 -4.81 -0.22
CA ALA A 48 -14.58 -5.51 -1.48
C ALA A 48 -13.90 -6.90 -1.58
N LEU A 49 -12.78 -7.12 -0.88
CA LEU A 49 -12.00 -8.35 -0.94
C LEU A 49 -12.19 -9.25 0.28
N ARG A 50 -13.09 -8.91 1.21
CA ARG A 50 -13.32 -9.67 2.44
C ARG A 50 -13.60 -11.15 2.16
N GLY A 51 -12.84 -12.03 2.82
CA GLY A 51 -12.99 -13.49 2.69
C GLY A 51 -12.47 -14.08 1.38
N SER A 52 -11.90 -13.27 0.49
CA SER A 52 -11.40 -13.76 -0.81
C SER A 52 -10.00 -14.39 -0.75
N GLY A 53 -9.23 -14.09 0.30
CA GLY A 53 -7.81 -14.44 0.41
C GLY A 53 -6.87 -13.49 -0.36
N VAL A 54 -7.38 -12.51 -1.11
CA VAL A 54 -6.56 -11.47 -1.76
C VAL A 54 -6.19 -10.39 -0.74
N GLY A 55 -4.90 -10.09 -0.62
CA GLY A 55 -4.38 -9.06 0.29
C GLY A 55 -4.65 -7.63 -0.17
N VAL A 56 -4.50 -6.67 0.75
CA VAL A 56 -4.58 -5.24 0.46
C VAL A 56 -3.27 -4.59 0.88
N ALA A 57 -2.55 -4.07 -0.11
CA ALA A 57 -1.36 -3.26 0.06
C ALA A 57 -1.70 -1.76 -0.04
N SER A 58 -0.91 -0.92 0.62
CA SER A 58 -1.04 0.53 0.49
C SER A 58 0.30 1.27 0.43
N VAL A 59 0.35 2.32 -0.39
CA VAL A 59 1.50 3.24 -0.46
C VAL A 59 1.38 4.34 0.60
N ALA A 60 1.89 4.10 1.81
CA ALA A 60 1.61 4.93 2.99
C ALA A 60 2.81 5.79 3.48
N THR A 61 3.74 6.12 2.59
CA THR A 61 4.96 6.91 2.94
C THR A 61 5.25 8.02 1.92
N ALA A 62 4.22 8.83 1.63
CA ALA A 62 4.29 9.97 0.71
C ALA A 62 4.65 9.60 -0.74
N PHE A 63 4.06 8.52 -1.26
CA PHE A 63 4.15 8.15 -2.67
C PHE A 63 3.63 9.26 -3.59
N PRO A 64 4.22 9.48 -4.79
CA PRO A 64 5.39 8.76 -5.35
C PRO A 64 6.75 9.36 -4.95
N ALA A 65 6.74 10.50 -4.25
CA ALA A 65 7.96 11.26 -4.04
C ALA A 65 8.83 10.71 -2.90
N GLY A 66 8.20 10.17 -1.85
CA GLY A 66 8.85 9.85 -0.57
C GLY A 66 9.25 11.11 0.20
N ARG A 67 8.62 12.26 -0.08
CA ARG A 67 9.02 13.57 0.46
C ARG A 67 7.93 14.14 1.35
N ALA A 68 8.02 13.80 2.62
CA ALA A 68 7.20 14.34 3.70
C ALA A 68 7.97 14.21 5.02
N PRO A 69 7.64 14.98 6.07
CA PRO A 69 8.16 14.74 7.41
C PRO A 69 7.90 13.30 7.85
N LEU A 70 8.84 12.71 8.61
CA LEU A 70 8.72 11.34 9.11
C LEU A 70 7.39 11.12 9.84
N GLU A 71 6.97 12.06 10.69
CA GLU A 71 5.72 11.97 11.44
C GLU A 71 4.49 11.74 10.55
N ALA A 72 4.40 12.46 9.41
CA ALA A 72 3.31 12.28 8.46
C ALA A 72 3.31 10.87 7.84
N LYS A 73 4.49 10.38 7.44
CA LYS A 73 4.63 9.00 6.90
C LYS A 73 4.22 7.94 7.93
N LEU A 74 4.58 8.14 9.20
CA LEU A 74 4.21 7.20 10.26
C LEU A 74 2.71 7.24 10.57
N ILE A 75 2.07 8.41 10.52
CA ILE A 75 0.61 8.55 10.67
C ILE A 75 -0.11 7.84 9.53
N ASP A 76 0.30 8.07 8.28
CA ASP A 76 -0.29 7.43 7.10
C ASP A 76 -0.13 5.90 7.18
N THR A 77 1.06 5.41 7.54
CA THR A 77 1.35 3.98 7.72
C THR A 77 0.42 3.36 8.75
N ARG A 78 0.34 3.95 9.95
CA ARG A 78 -0.55 3.46 11.02
C ARG A 78 -2.01 3.50 10.61
N SER A 79 -2.43 4.54 9.87
CA SER A 79 -3.80 4.68 9.40
C SER A 79 -4.16 3.62 8.37
N ALA A 80 -3.26 3.33 7.42
CA ALA A 80 -3.46 2.27 6.42
C ALA A 80 -3.56 0.89 7.07
N VAL A 81 -2.67 0.59 8.03
CA VAL A 81 -2.72 -0.69 8.78
C VAL A 81 -4.01 -0.78 9.61
N ALA A 82 -4.39 0.28 10.32
CA ALA A 82 -5.64 0.31 11.08
C ALA A 82 -6.89 0.16 10.20
N ALA A 83 -6.83 0.62 8.94
CA ALA A 83 -7.87 0.42 7.94
C ALA A 83 -7.91 -1.01 7.35
N GLY A 84 -6.93 -1.86 7.68
CA GLY A 84 -6.88 -3.27 7.30
C GLY A 84 -5.91 -3.60 6.15
N ALA A 85 -4.98 -2.71 5.81
CA ALA A 85 -3.90 -3.06 4.89
C ALA A 85 -3.01 -4.14 5.53
N SER A 86 -2.80 -5.25 4.82
CA SER A 86 -1.91 -6.34 5.23
C SER A 86 -0.46 -6.09 4.79
N GLU A 87 -0.24 -5.15 3.88
CA GLU A 87 1.06 -4.80 3.33
C GLU A 87 1.18 -3.27 3.19
N ILE A 88 2.39 -2.74 3.43
CA ILE A 88 2.74 -1.34 3.22
C ILE A 88 3.89 -1.27 2.23
N ASP A 89 3.68 -0.51 1.14
CA ASP A 89 4.68 -0.25 0.12
C ASP A 89 5.32 1.12 0.41
N MET A 90 6.57 1.11 0.86
CA MET A 90 7.31 2.29 1.26
C MET A 90 8.06 2.95 0.09
N VAL A 91 8.12 4.27 0.10
CA VAL A 91 9.06 5.07 -0.71
C VAL A 91 10.06 5.72 0.25
N ILE A 92 11.31 5.28 0.16
CA ILE A 92 12.43 5.84 0.94
C ILE A 92 12.69 7.31 0.58
N ASP A 93 13.34 8.07 1.47
CA ASP A 93 13.97 9.33 1.08
C ASP A 93 15.15 9.10 0.13
N ARG A 94 14.84 9.05 -1.18
CA ARG A 94 15.83 8.92 -2.24
C ARG A 94 16.84 10.08 -2.24
N GLY A 95 16.45 11.26 -1.78
CA GLY A 95 17.35 12.41 -1.67
C GLY A 95 18.46 12.15 -0.66
N ALA A 96 18.09 11.67 0.54
CA ALA A 96 19.05 11.25 1.56
C ALA A 96 19.95 10.11 1.06
N PHE A 97 19.35 9.08 0.42
CA PHE A 97 20.11 7.95 -0.14
C PHE A 97 21.15 8.41 -1.16
N LEU A 98 20.76 9.25 -2.13
CA LEU A 98 21.66 9.74 -3.18
C LEU A 98 22.70 10.74 -2.66
N ALA A 99 22.44 11.41 -1.54
CA ALA A 99 23.41 12.26 -0.84
C ALA A 99 24.40 11.45 0.04
N GLY A 100 24.25 10.13 0.13
CA GLY A 100 25.09 9.26 0.96
C GLY A 100 24.67 9.19 2.43
N ASP A 101 23.53 9.79 2.80
CA ASP A 101 22.98 9.71 4.15
C ASP A 101 22.15 8.43 4.33
N TYR A 102 22.84 7.30 4.28
CA TYR A 102 22.22 5.98 4.46
C TYR A 102 21.69 5.77 5.86
N ARG A 103 22.23 6.49 6.84
CA ARG A 103 21.77 6.41 8.23
C ARG A 103 20.36 6.97 8.36
N ALA A 104 20.09 8.14 7.78
CA ALA A 104 18.74 8.70 7.78
C ALA A 104 17.73 7.75 7.10
N VAL A 105 18.10 7.15 5.97
CA VAL A 105 17.24 6.17 5.26
C VAL A 105 16.99 4.93 6.12
N PHE A 106 18.03 4.38 6.76
CA PHE A 106 17.90 3.24 7.66
C PHE A 106 16.97 3.54 8.84
N GLU A 107 17.19 4.67 9.52
CA GLU A 107 16.38 5.10 10.66
C GLU A 107 14.91 5.31 10.26
N GLU A 108 14.66 5.85 9.06
CA GLU A 108 13.31 5.96 8.49
C GLU A 108 12.66 4.59 8.27
N ILE A 109 13.36 3.64 7.64
CA ILE A 109 12.85 2.29 7.38
C ILE A 109 12.51 1.57 8.69
N VAL A 110 13.37 1.68 9.70
CA VAL A 110 13.13 1.09 11.03
C VAL A 110 11.86 1.65 11.65
N ALA A 111 11.69 2.98 11.65
CA ALA A 111 10.50 3.62 12.22
C ALA A 111 9.21 3.22 11.47
N VAL A 112 9.26 3.14 10.13
CA VAL A 112 8.11 2.68 9.32
C VAL A 112 7.82 1.21 9.57
N ARG A 113 8.84 0.35 9.72
CA ARG A 113 8.68 -1.07 10.04
C ARG A 113 7.97 -1.27 11.38
N GLU A 114 8.37 -0.51 12.39
CA GLU A 114 7.70 -0.51 13.70
C GLU A 114 6.24 -0.05 13.58
N ALA A 115 5.98 0.99 12.79
CA ALA A 115 4.63 1.49 12.55
C ALA A 115 3.72 0.51 11.79
N CYS A 116 4.28 -0.43 11.02
CA CYS A 116 3.52 -1.45 10.30
C CYS A 116 2.90 -2.51 11.22
N GLY A 117 3.42 -2.71 12.43
CA GLY A 117 3.01 -3.84 13.27
C GLY A 117 3.17 -5.17 12.53
N ASP A 118 2.08 -5.94 12.42
CA ASP A 118 2.08 -7.24 11.73
C ASP A 118 2.04 -7.12 10.20
N ALA A 119 1.68 -5.95 9.65
CA ALA A 119 1.63 -5.77 8.20
C ALA A 119 3.02 -5.94 7.57
N HIS A 120 3.10 -6.55 6.39
CA HIS A 120 4.36 -6.76 5.68
C HIS A 120 4.86 -5.43 5.10
N LEU A 121 6.10 -5.04 5.38
CA LEU A 121 6.71 -3.83 4.82
C LEU A 121 7.52 -4.20 3.57
N LYS A 122 7.26 -3.50 2.46
CA LYS A 122 8.06 -3.53 1.22
C LYS A 122 8.76 -2.19 1.06
N VAL A 123 10.03 -2.19 0.68
CA VAL A 123 10.88 -0.99 0.53
C VAL A 123 11.51 -0.97 -0.86
#